data_AF-A0A4Q7FLB1-F1
#
_entry.id   AF-A0A4Q7FLB1-F1
#
_cell.length_a   1.000
_cell.length_b   1.000
_cell.length_c   1.000
_cell.angle_alpha   90.00
_cell.angle_beta   90.00
_cell.angle_gamma   90.00
#
_symmetry.space_group_name_H-M   'P 1'
#
loop_
_entity.id
_entity.type
_entity.pdbx_description
1 polymer ?
#
loop_
_entity_poly.entity_id
_entity_poly.type
_entity_poly.pdbx_seq_one_letter_code
_entity_poly.pdbx_strand_id
1 'polypeptide(L)'
;MAGVPLAIEILWLALALLEAWSAFHSARRDPRSTAFMKIALAGLLLAATCTVPFWLRSDVIGEGVFAHFLLIAFWTMIAIGVPICSGLMVGTLLAMYKKR
;
A
#
# COMPACT_ATOMS: atom_id res chain seq x y z
N MET A 1 -0.37 22.55 3.09
CA MET A 1 0.27 21.25 2.80
C MET A 1 1.75 21.42 3.10
N ALA A 2 2.13 21.23 4.37
CA ALA A 2 3.54 21.32 4.79
C ALA A 2 4.27 20.07 4.29
N GLY A 3 5.43 20.28 3.68
CA GLY A 3 6.17 19.26 2.93
C GLY A 3 6.41 17.99 3.73
N VAL A 4 6.07 16.85 3.12
CA VAL A 4 6.60 15.57 3.55
C VAL A 4 8.13 15.69 3.44
N PRO A 5 8.90 15.46 4.51
CA PRO A 5 10.35 15.59 4.44
C PRO A 5 10.89 14.61 3.40
N LEU A 6 11.79 15.07 2.54
CA LEU A 6 12.41 14.33 1.42
C LEU A 6 12.84 12.90 1.80
N ALA A 7 13.31 12.69 3.04
CA ALA A 7 13.68 11.38 3.56
C ALA A 7 12.52 10.37 3.59
N ILE A 8 11.30 10.82 3.89
CA ILE A 8 10.09 9.97 3.91
C ILE A 8 9.69 9.60 2.48
N GLU A 9 9.78 10.53 1.53
CA GLU A 9 9.50 10.23 0.11
C GLU A 9 10.49 9.20 -0.43
N ILE A 10 11.78 9.36 -0.17
CA ILE A 10 12.82 8.40 -0.56
C ILE A 10 12.54 7.02 0.06
N LEU A 11 12.18 6.98 1.35
CA LEU A 11 11.84 5.74 2.03
C LEU A 11 10.62 5.05 1.40
N TRP A 12 9.57 5.80 1.09
CA TRP A 12 8.36 5.29 0.42
C TRP A 12 8.70 4.73 -0.96
N LEU A 13 9.52 5.44 -1.72
CA LEU A 13 9.95 5.04 -3.05
C LEU A 13 10.82 3.78 -3.00
N ALA A 14 11.71 3.68 -2.01
CA ALA A 14 12.52 2.49 -1.77
C ALA A 14 11.66 1.27 -1.41
N LEU A 15 10.67 1.43 -0.51
CA LEU A 15 9.74 0.35 -0.16
C LEU A 15 8.91 -0.11 -1.37
N ALA A 16 8.37 0.84 -2.13
CA ALA A 16 7.60 0.55 -3.33
C ALA A 16 8.45 -0.17 -4.40
N LEU A 17 9.70 0.24 -4.61
CA LEU A 17 10.62 -0.41 -5.54
C LEU A 17 11.00 -1.82 -5.10
N LEU A 18 11.26 -2.02 -3.80
CA LEU A 18 11.66 -3.31 -3.25
C LEU A 18 10.51 -4.33 -3.38
N GLU A 19 9.28 -3.91 -3.11
CA GLU A 19 8.08 -4.73 -3.31
C GLU A 19 7.74 -4.92 -4.79
N ALA A 20 7.93 -3.90 -5.63
CA ALA A 20 7.76 -4.05 -7.07
C ALA A 20 8.74 -5.10 -7.64
N TRP A 21 9.98 -5.10 -7.17
CA TRP A 21 11.00 -6.06 -7.59
C TRP A 21 10.66 -7.49 -7.13
N SER A 22 10.28 -7.67 -5.85
CA SER A 22 9.90 -8.96 -5.30
C SER A 22 8.67 -9.54 -6.04
N ALA A 23 7.65 -8.71 -6.25
CA ALA A 23 6.44 -9.05 -6.94
C ALA A 23 6.67 -9.37 -8.42
N PHE A 24 7.55 -8.63 -9.08
CA PHE A 24 7.93 -8.87 -10.47
C PHE A 24 8.59 -10.25 -10.65
N HIS A 25 9.52 -10.62 -9.77
CA HIS A 25 10.15 -11.93 -9.80
C HIS A 25 9.19 -13.07 -9.45
N SER A 26 8.31 -12.88 -8.47
CA SER A 26 7.27 -13.86 -8.12
C SER A 26 6.31 -14.08 -9.29
N ALA A 27 5.76 -13.01 -9.86
CA ALA A 27 4.80 -13.08 -10.96
C ALA A 27 5.37 -13.72 -12.23
N ARG A 28 6.70 -13.77 -12.39
CA ARG A 28 7.34 -14.53 -13.47
C ARG A 28 7.28 -16.04 -13.29
N ARG A 29 7.23 -16.54 -12.06
CA ARG A 29 7.12 -17.98 -11.77
C ARG A 29 5.66 -18.43 -11.65
N ASP A 30 4.77 -17.52 -11.30
CA ASP A 30 3.38 -17.85 -11.04
C ASP A 30 2.51 -17.93 -12.33
N PRO A 31 1.45 -18.76 -12.33
CA PRO A 31 0.42 -18.74 -13.37
C PRO A 31 -0.38 -17.43 -13.33
N ARG A 32 -0.91 -17.00 -14.48
CA ARG A 32 -1.60 -15.70 -14.63
C ARG A 32 -2.76 -15.52 -13.63
N SER A 33 -3.51 -16.58 -13.34
CA SER A 33 -4.62 -16.54 -12.37
C SER A 33 -4.16 -16.08 -10.97
N THR A 34 -3.04 -16.62 -10.49
CA THR A 34 -2.48 -16.26 -9.18
C THR A 34 -1.94 -14.83 -9.17
N ALA A 35 -1.36 -14.37 -10.28
CA ALA A 35 -0.90 -12.99 -10.41
C ALA A 35 -2.07 -11.99 -10.36
N PHE A 36 -3.19 -12.27 -11.03
CA PHE A 36 -4.40 -11.45 -10.95
C PHE A 36 -5.02 -11.45 -9.54
N MET A 37 -5.02 -12.59 -8.86
CA MET A 37 -5.50 -12.67 -7.48
C MET A 37 -4.65 -11.80 -6.53
N LYS A 38 -3.32 -11.78 -6.70
CA LYS A 38 -2.42 -10.88 -5.94
C LYS A 38 -2.72 -9.40 -6.19
N ILE A 39 -2.97 -9.02 -7.45
CA ILE A 39 -3.37 -7.66 -7.81
C ILE A 39 -4.72 -7.29 -7.20
N ALA A 40 -5.71 -8.18 -7.29
CA ALA A 40 -7.04 -7.96 -6.72
C ALA A 40 -6.99 -7.80 -5.19
N LEU A 41 -6.20 -8.64 -4.50
CA LEU A 41 -6.01 -8.55 -3.05
C LEU A 41 -5.30 -7.25 -2.65
N ALA A 42 -4.22 -6.89 -3.36
CA ALA A 42 -3.50 -5.64 -3.10
C ALA A 42 -4.37 -4.41 -3.39
N GLY A 43 -5.17 -4.44 -4.45
CA GLY A 43 -6.13 -3.38 -4.76
C GLY A 43 -7.22 -3.26 -3.70
N LEU A 44 -7.73 -4.38 -3.17
CA LEU A 44 -8.71 -4.38 -2.08
C LEU A 44 -8.13 -3.77 -0.80
N LEU A 45 -6.90 -4.16 -0.44
CA LEU A 45 -6.19 -3.61 0.73
C LEU A 45 -5.89 -2.11 0.55
N LEU A 46 -5.53 -1.68 -0.66
CA LEU A 46 -5.34 -0.28 -0.98
C LEU A 46 -6.67 0.51 -0.86
N ALA A 47 -7.77 -0.03 -1.39
CA ALA A 47 -9.08 0.61 -1.29
C ALA A 47 -9.56 0.72 0.17
N ALA A 48 -9.34 -0.34 0.97
CA ALA A 48 -9.64 -0.31 2.39
C ALA A 48 -8.81 0.77 3.11
N THR A 49 -7.49 0.80 2.89
CA THR A 49 -6.62 1.80 3.53
C THR A 49 -6.91 3.24 3.09
N CYS A 50 -7.34 3.45 1.84
CA CYS A 50 -7.73 4.77 1.34
C CYS A 50 -9.11 5.24 1.83
N THR A 51 -10.04 4.32 2.13
CA THR A 51 -11.40 4.68 2.58
C THR A 51 -11.47 4.93 4.08
N VAL A 52 -10.65 4.26 4.89
CA VAL A 52 -10.55 4.42 6.35
C VAL A 52 -10.42 5.88 6.83
N PRO A 53 -9.56 6.76 6.26
CA PRO A 53 -9.48 8.15 6.71
C PRO A 53 -10.75 8.97 6.45
N PHE A 54 -11.60 8.58 5.49
CA PHE A 54 -12.91 9.22 5.30
C PHE A 54 -13.89 8.86 6.43
N TRP A 55 -13.84 7.62 6.92
CA TRP A 55 -14.66 7.16 8.06
C TRP A 55 -14.21 7.75 9.39
N LEU A 56 -12.90 7.98 9.57
CA LEU A 56 -12.36 8.64 10.76
C LEU A 56 -12.72 10.13 10.87
N ARG A 57 -13.14 10.76 9.76
CA ARG A 57 -13.45 12.20 9.71
C ARG A 57 -14.87 12.53 10.19
N SER A 58 -15.79 11.55 10.26
CA SER A 58 -17.18 11.72 10.68
C SER A 58 -17.42 11.26 12.12
N ASP A 59 -17.01 12.04 13.12
CA ASP A 59 -17.62 11.98 14.49
C ASP A 59 -17.10 10.96 15.54
N VAL A 60 -15.94 10.27 15.40
CA VAL A 60 -15.60 9.16 16.35
C VAL A 60 -14.24 9.24 17.07
N ILE A 61 -13.49 10.34 16.99
CA ILE A 61 -12.30 10.48 17.85
C ILE A 61 -12.73 11.08 19.18
N GLY A 62 -13.28 10.23 20.05
CA GLY A 62 -13.51 10.59 21.45
C GLY A 62 -12.21 11.07 22.11
N GLU A 63 -12.34 12.01 23.06
CA GLU A 63 -11.23 12.56 23.84
C GLU A 63 -10.58 11.44 24.69
N GLY A 64 -9.62 10.72 24.12
CA GLY A 64 -8.96 9.61 24.80
C GLY A 64 -7.61 9.29 24.20
N VAL A 65 -6.66 8.93 25.08
CA VAL A 65 -5.31 8.48 24.70
C VAL A 65 -5.40 7.25 23.77
N PHE A 66 -6.40 6.38 23.99
CA PHE A 66 -6.67 5.22 23.13
C PHE A 66 -7.02 5.59 21.68
N ALA A 67 -7.80 6.66 21.48
CA ALA A 67 -8.15 7.13 20.14
C ALA A 67 -6.93 7.66 19.38
N HIS A 68 -5.99 8.29 20.10
CA HIS A 68 -4.72 8.75 19.53
C HIS A 68 -3.81 7.57 19.13
N PHE A 69 -3.75 6.51 19.95
CA PHE A 69 -3.02 5.28 19.60
C PHE A 69 -3.58 4.62 18.34
N LEU A 70 -4.90 4.51 18.23
CA LEU A 70 -5.55 4.00 17.02
C LEU A 70 -5.23 4.87 15.81
N LEU A 71 -5.30 6.19 15.95
CA LEU A 71 -4.99 7.12 14.88
C LEU A 71 -3.54 6.98 14.39
N ILE A 72 -2.56 6.84 15.30
CA ILE A 72 -1.16 6.61 14.96
C ILE A 72 -0.99 5.27 14.22
N ALA A 73 -1.62 4.20 14.72
CA ALA A 73 -1.57 2.88 14.08
C ALA A 73 -2.18 2.89 12.66
N PHE A 74 -3.24 3.65 12.45
CA PHE A 74 -3.83 3.83 11.11
C PHE A 74 -2.91 4.63 10.19
N TRP A 75 -2.32 5.72 10.67
CA TRP A 75 -1.37 6.51 9.90
C TRP A 75 -0.14 5.70 9.49
N THR A 76 0.40 4.85 10.37
CA THR A 76 1.52 3.96 10.02
C THR A 76 1.10 2.89 9.01
N MET A 77 -0.11 2.32 9.15
CA MET A 77 -0.67 1.39 8.17
C MET A 77 -0.80 2.03 6.78
N ILE A 78 -1.25 3.28 6.70
CA ILE A 78 -1.37 4.00 5.42
C ILE A 78 0.02 4.30 4.86
N ALA A 79 0.93 4.81 5.69
CA ALA A 79 2.26 5.22 5.27
C ALA A 79 3.11 4.06 4.73
N ILE A 80 2.90 2.85 5.25
CA ILE A 80 3.64 1.66 4.82
C ILE A 80 2.82 0.85 3.81
N GLY A 81 1.52 0.68 4.04
CA GLY A 81 0.65 -0.16 3.22
C GLY A 81 0.45 0.36 1.80
N VAL A 82 0.33 1.68 1.62
CA VAL A 82 0.14 2.30 0.29
C VAL A 82 1.35 2.07 -0.63
N PRO A 83 2.61 2.38 -0.24
CA PRO A 83 3.76 2.12 -1.10
C PRO A 83 3.98 0.63 -1.38
N ILE A 84 3.72 -0.25 -0.40
CA ILE A 84 3.83 -1.70 -0.59
C ILE A 84 2.80 -2.21 -1.61
N CYS A 85 1.52 -1.85 -1.43
CA CYS A 85 0.45 -2.33 -2.31
C CYS A 85 0.58 -1.78 -3.73
N SER A 86 0.96 -0.50 -3.88
CA SER A 86 1.22 0.10 -5.19
C SER A 86 2.44 -0.52 -5.87
N GLY A 87 3.54 -0.73 -5.15
CA GLY A 87 4.73 -1.44 -5.63
C GLY A 87 4.38 -2.84 -6.12
N LEU A 88 3.62 -3.61 -5.33
CA LEU A 88 3.19 -4.96 -5.69
C LEU A 88 2.33 -4.96 -6.97
N MET A 89 1.34 -4.06 -7.08
CA MET A 89 0.51 -3.95 -8.29
C MET A 89 1.35 -3.60 -9.53
N VAL A 90 2.24 -2.61 -9.43
CA VAL A 90 3.10 -2.20 -10.55
C VAL A 90 4.06 -3.32 -10.95
N GLY A 91 4.73 -3.95 -9.98
CA GLY A 91 5.68 -5.05 -10.22
C GLY A 91 5.01 -6.27 -10.86
N THR A 92 3.84 -6.67 -10.38
CA THR A 92 3.08 -7.77 -10.97
C THR A 92 2.58 -7.44 -12.38
N LEU A 93 2.04 -6.24 -12.62
CA LEU A 93 1.60 -5.79 -13.94
C LEU A 93 2.76 -5.77 -14.96
N LEU A 94 3.90 -5.21 -14.58
CA LEU A 94 5.11 -5.18 -15.42
C LEU A 94 5.58 -6.60 -15.79
N ALA A 95 5.54 -7.54 -14.84
CA ALA A 95 5.92 -8.92 -15.11
C ALA A 95 4.95 -9.62 -16.08
N MET A 96 3.65 -9.35 -15.94
CA MET A 96 2.64 -9.90 -16.85
C MET A 96 2.75 -9.33 -18.27
N TYR A 97 3.03 -8.03 -18.40
CA TYR A 97 3.23 -7.39 -19.71
C TYR A 97 4.44 -7.98 -20.44
N LYS A 98 5.57 -8.18 -19.73
CA LYS A 98 6.79 -8.77 -20.31
C LYS A 98 6.67 -10.26 -20.64
N LYS A 99 5.72 -10.97 -20.04
CA LYS A 99 5.40 -12.38 -20.33
C LYS A 99 4.52 -12.56 -21.57
N ARG A 100 3.95 -11.47 -22.10
CA ARG A 100 3.07 -11.48 -23.27
C ARG A 100 3.90 -11.32 -24.53
#